data_AF-W0DS73-F1
#
_entry.id   AF-W0DS73-F1
#
_cell.length_a   1.000
_cell.length_b   1.000
_cell.length_c   1.000
_cell.angle_alpha   90.00
_cell.angle_beta   90.00
_cell.angle_gamma   90.00
#
_symmetry.space_group_name_H-M   'P 1'
#
loop_
_entity.id
_entity.type
_entity.pdbx_description
1 polymer ?
#
loop_
_entity_poly.entity_id
_entity_poly.type
_entity_poly.pdbx_seq_one_letter_code
_entity_poly.pdbx_strand_id
1 'polypeptide(L)' 'MLFNPLKRALRNSALLSLAVGLVMLWQDNGLMESGLTALFTFMIITPAFWFSYQLANKLAKKMADKHAQSPENKD' A
#
# COMPACT_ATOMS: atom_id res chain seq x y z
N MET A 1 8.11 11.90 -3.53
CA MET A 1 7.34 10.97 -2.66
C MET A 1 7.03 9.61 -3.30
N LEU A 2 7.39 9.37 -4.58
CA LEU A 2 7.21 8.07 -5.27
C LEU A 2 8.11 6.93 -4.75
N PHE A 3 9.16 7.23 -3.96
CA PHE A 3 10.28 6.31 -3.76
C PHE A 3 10.37 5.66 -2.37
N ASN A 4 9.50 5.99 -1.40
CA ASN A 4 9.51 5.30 -0.10
C ASN A 4 8.33 4.32 0.01
N PRO A 5 8.51 3.03 -0.36
CA PRO A 5 7.45 2.03 -0.37
C PRO A 5 6.85 1.80 1.02
N LEU A 6 7.65 1.92 2.08
CA LEU A 6 7.19 1.75 3.45
C LEU A 6 6.27 2.89 3.89
N LYS A 7 6.64 4.14 3.60
CA LYS A 7 5.79 5.31 3.92
C LYS A 7 4.44 5.25 3.18
N ARG A 8 4.44 4.76 1.94
CA ARG A 8 3.21 4.57 1.15
C ARG A 8 2.36 3.43 1.69
N ALA A 9 2.98 2.30 2.05
CA ALA A 9 2.31 1.18 2.68
C ALA A 9 1.63 1.60 3.98
N LEU A 10 2.36 2.23 4.91
CA LEU A 10 1.84 2.70 6.20
C LEU A 10 0.66 3.66 6.06
N ARG A 11 0.73 4.65 5.16
CA ARG A 11 -0.38 5.60 4.96
C ARG A 11 -1.62 4.88 4.44
N ASN A 12 -1.46 4.01 3.45
CA ASN A 12 -2.60 3.35 2.80
C ASN A 12 -3.21 2.28 3.70
N SER A 13 -2.39 1.53 4.44
CA SER A 13 -2.89 0.59 5.43
C SER A 13 -3.60 1.31 6.57
N ALA A 14 -3.10 2.46 7.05
CA ALA A 14 -3.75 3.24 8.10
C ALA A 14 -5.15 3.72 7.67
N LEU A 15 -5.27 4.24 6.44
CA LEU A 15 -6.56 4.66 5.89
C LEU A 15 -7.54 3.49 5.76
N LEU A 16 -7.08 2.33 5.29
CA LEU A 16 -7.92 1.13 5.18
C LEU A 16 -8.32 0.57 6.55
N SER A 17 -7.41 0.52 7.51
CA SER A 17 -7.75 0.09 8.87
C SER A 17 -8.79 1.00 9.53
N LEU A 18 -8.68 2.32 9.32
CA LEU A 18 -9.67 3.27 9.81
C LEU A 18 -11.02 3.05 9.12
N ALA A 19 -11.04 2.84 7.81
CA ALA A 19 -12.26 2.53 7.08
C ALA A 19 -12.93 1.25 7.60
N VAL A 20 -12.16 0.18 7.83
CA VAL A 20 -12.67 -1.07 8.40
C VAL A 20 -13.22 -0.86 9.82
N GLY A 21 -12.52 -0.11 10.67
CA GLY A 21 -13.00 0.23 12.01
C GLY A 21 -14.32 1.01 11.99
N LEU A 22 -14.46 1.96 11.07
CA LEU A 22 -15.72 2.72 10.89
C LEU A 22 -16.87 1.83 10.39
N VAL A 23 -16.59 0.90 9.48
CA VAL A 23 -17.60 -0.07 9.01
C VAL A 23 -18.04 -1.00 10.14
N MET A 24 -17.11 -1.46 10.98
CA MET A 24 -17.43 -2.30 12.14
C MET A 24 -18.31 -1.56 13.16
N LEU A 25 -17.99 -0.29 13.44
CA LEU A 25 -18.83 0.57 14.29
C LEU A 25 -20.21 0.80 13.69
N TRP A 26 -20.30 0.97 12.37
CA TRP A 26 -21.59 1.11 11.67
C TRP A 26 -22.44 -0.16 11.72
N GLN A 27 -21.82 -1.33 11.88
CA GLN A 27 -22.49 -2.62 12.06
C GLN A 27 -22.89 -2.91 13.52
N ASP A 28 -22.95 -1.89 14.38
CA ASP A 28 -23.26 -2.00 15.82
C ASP A 28 -22.30 -2.93 16.61
N ASN A 29 -21.08 -3.18 16.11
CA ASN A 29 -20.06 -3.87 16.91
C ASN A 29 -19.53 -2.97 18.02
N GLY A 30 -19.00 -3.58 19.09
CA GLY A 30 -18.42 -2.83 20.20
C GLY A 30 -17.24 -1.95 19.76
N LEU A 31 -17.05 -0.82 20.46
CA LEU A 31 -15.97 0.14 20.16
C LEU A 31 -14.58 -0.51 20.34
N MET A 32 -14.45 -1.37 21.35
CA MET A 32 -13.25 -2.19 21.60
C MET A 32 -12.99 -3.19 20.46
N GLU A 33 -14.03 -3.93 20.04
CA GLU A 33 -13.93 -4.94 18.97
C GLU A 33 -13.60 -4.31 17.62
N SER A 34 -14.25 -3.19 17.31
CA SER A 34 -14.00 -2.41 16.09
C SER A 34 -12.57 -1.86 16.06
N GLY A 35 -12.09 -1.35 17.21
CA GLY A 35 -10.72 -0.87 17.36
C GLY A 35 -9.67 -1.97 17.20
N LEU A 36 -9.89 -3.13 17.83
CA LEU A 36 -9.01 -4.29 17.69
C LEU A 36 -9.00 -4.79 16.24
N THR A 37 -10.16 -4.89 15.60
CA THR A 37 -10.28 -5.30 14.19
C THR A 37 -9.53 -4.34 13.26
N ALA A 38 -9.64 -3.03 13.47
CA ALA A 38 -8.87 -2.04 12.73
C ALA A 38 -7.35 -2.22 12.92
N LEU A 39 -6.89 -2.43 14.15
CA LEU A 39 -5.46 -2.66 14.45
C LEU A 39 -4.93 -3.95 13.82
N PHE A 40 -5.68 -5.05 13.91
CA PHE A 40 -5.31 -6.30 13.24
C PHE A 40 -5.24 -6.14 11.73
N THR A 41 -6.24 -5.46 11.15
CA THR A 41 -6.26 -5.13 9.72
C THR A 41 -5.03 -4.32 9.33
N PHE A 42 -4.67 -3.31 10.12
CA PHE A 42 -3.46 -2.52 9.90
C PHE A 42 -2.20 -3.38 9.92
N MET A 43 -2.04 -4.23 10.93
CA MET A 43 -0.86 -5.10 11.08
C MET A 43 -0.72 -6.11 9.94
N ILE A 44 -1.81 -6.63 9.41
CA ILE A 44 -1.79 -7.63 8.32
C ILE A 44 -1.58 -6.97 6.95
N ILE A 45 -2.29 -5.87 6.68
CA ILE A 45 -2.26 -5.23 5.35
C ILE A 45 -0.96 -4.45 5.13
N THR A 46 -0.37 -3.86 6.18
CA THR A 46 0.87 -3.09 6.07
C THR A 46 2.03 -3.88 5.42
N PRO A 47 2.42 -5.08 5.89
CA PRO A 47 3.48 -5.86 5.26
C PRO A 47 3.08 -6.31 3.85
N ALA A 48 1.81 -6.66 3.61
CA ALA A 48 1.33 -7.05 2.28
C ALA A 48 1.50 -5.90 1.26
N PHE A 49 1.15 -4.67 1.64
CA PHE A 49 1.33 -3.48 0.81
C PHE A 49 2.78 -3.12 0.60
N TRP A 50 3.61 -3.26 1.64
CA TRP A 50 5.04 -3.00 1.51
C TRP A 50 5.70 -3.93 0.48
N PHE A 51 5.44 -5.24 0.56
CA PHE A 51 5.94 -6.21 -0.42
C PHE A 51 5.42 -5.92 -1.84
N SER A 52 4.12 -5.63 -1.96
CA SER A 52 3.51 -5.28 -3.25
C SER A 52 4.17 -4.05 -3.89
N TYR A 53 4.39 -2.99 -3.12
CA TYR A 53 5.07 -1.79 -3.61
C TYR A 53 6.54 -2.01 -3.92
N GLN A 54 7.24 -2.87 -3.19
CA GLN A 54 8.62 -3.24 -3.51
C GLN A 54 8.69 -3.95 -4.87
N LEU A 55 7.79 -4.88 -5.14
CA LEU A 55 7.72 -5.60 -6.41
C LEU A 55 7.35 -4.65 -7.57
N ALA A 56 6.33 -3.82 -7.37
CA ALA A 56 5.88 -2.84 -8.36
C ALA A 56 6.99 -1.84 -8.71
N ASN A 57 7.73 -1.33 -7.72
CA ASN A 57 8.88 -0.45 -7.96
C ASN A 57 10.01 -1.15 -8.73
N LYS A 58 10.27 -2.44 -8.45
CA LYS A 58 11.27 -3.22 -9.19
C LYS A 58 10.88 -3.42 -10.66
N LEU A 59 9.61 -3.66 -10.94
CA LEU A 59 9.08 -3.79 -12.31
C LEU A 59 9.08 -2.44 -13.04
N ALA A 60 8.64 -1.38 -12.38
CA ALA A 60 8.63 -0.03 -12.94
C ALA A 60 10.05 0.43 -13.31
N LYS A 61 11.06 0.17 -12.45
CA LYS A 61 12.46 0.49 -12.75
C LYS A 61 12.95 -0.25 -13.99
N LYS A 62 12.69 -1.56 -14.11
CA LYS A 62 13.07 -2.35 -15.29
C LYS A 62 12.44 -1.82 -16.59
N MET A 63 11.19 -1.38 -16.54
CA MET A 63 10.53 -0.80 -17.72
C MET A 63 11.07 0.59 -18.06
N ALA A 64 11.33 1.44 -17.06
CA ALA A 64 11.96 2.75 -17.28
C ALA A 64 13.36 2.61 -17.91
N ASP A 65 14.18 1.69 -17.40
CA ASP A 65 15.52 1.41 -17.93
C ASP A 65 15.46 0.90 -19.39
N LYS A 66 14.46 0.07 -19.73
CA LYS A 66 14.25 -0.45 -21.10
C LYS A 66 13.79 0.63 -22.08
N HIS A 67 12.96 1.58 -21.64
CA HIS A 67 12.57 2.73 -22.46
C HIS A 67 13.70 3.75 -22.62
N ALA A 68 14.52 3.97 -21.59
CA ALA A 68 15.71 4.84 -21.68
C ALA A 68 16.81 4.26 -22.58
N GLN A 69 16.83 2.94 -22.78
CA GLN A 69 17.77 2.24 -23.67
C GLN A 69 17.26 2.04 -25.09
N SER A 70 16.02 2.43 -25.43
CA SER A 70 15.59 2.47 -26.83
C SER A 70 16.22 3.73 -27.43
N PRO A 71 17.34 3.62 -28.15
CA PRO A 71 17.97 4.78 -28.72
C PRO A 71 16.98 5.32 -29.74
N GLU A 72 16.75 6.62 -29.67
CA GLU A 72 16.46 7.45 -30.82
C GLU A 72 17.28 6.91 -32.00
N ASN A 73 16.62 6.13 -32.86
CA ASN A 73 17.18 5.72 -34.13
C ASN A 73 17.34 7.01 -34.90
N LYS A 74 18.59 7.45 -35.00
CA LYS A 74 19.02 8.50 -35.92
C LYS A 74 18.51 8.13 -37.31
N ASP A 75 17.61 8.94 -37.85
CA ASP A 75 17.42 9.10 -39.30
C ASP A 75 17.02 10.56 -39.55
#